data_AF-A0A1S4CGT9-F1
#
_entry.id   AF-A0A1S4CGT9-F1
#
_cell.length_a   1.000
_cell.length_b   1.000
_cell.length_c   1.000
_cell.angle_alpha   90.00
_cell.angle_beta   90.00
_cell.angle_gamma   90.00
#
_symmetry.space_group_name_H-M   'P 1'
#
loop_
_entity.id
_entity.type
_entity.pdbx_description
1 polymer ?
#
loop_
_entity_poly.entity_id
_entity_poly.type
_entity_poly.pdbx_seq_one_letter_code
_entity_poly.pdbx_strand_id
1 'polypeptide(L)'
;MFGSIIDVLDTIGVDVRTLEERVKAKGHLSTCQKFEVAFMLHLMRDVLGITNELNTSLQKKEQDIANAILLVEVAKRRLQKLKEGEWDSLIDKVSAFCVKYNILIPNFDDLYVNSGRSRRKVTDYTILHHYRVDIFFKIIDWQVQELNARFNKVTTNFLIGVAFLNPGDSFSG
;
A
#
# COMPACT_ATOMS: atom_id res chain seq x y z
N MET A 1 10.86 9.98 -11.33
CA MET A 1 10.40 8.71 -11.92
C MET A 1 9.03 8.85 -12.59
N PHE A 2 7.97 9.32 -11.91
CA PHE A 2 6.64 9.42 -12.54
C PHE A 2 6.60 10.35 -13.77
N GLY A 3 7.17 11.56 -13.70
CA GLY A 3 7.31 12.44 -14.87
C GLY A 3 7.96 11.75 -16.07
N SER A 4 9.10 11.08 -15.86
CA SER A 4 9.78 10.32 -16.91
C SER A 4 8.92 9.19 -17.52
N ILE A 5 8.04 8.55 -16.73
CA ILE A 5 7.10 7.54 -17.24
C ILE A 5 6.06 8.20 -18.15
N ILE A 6 5.52 9.35 -17.74
CA ILE A 6 4.57 10.13 -18.54
C ILE A 6 5.24 10.58 -19.84
N ASP A 7 6.45 11.13 -19.78
CA ASP A 7 7.20 11.60 -20.94
C ASP A 7 7.47 10.47 -21.93
N VAL A 8 7.90 9.30 -21.44
CA VAL A 8 8.14 8.12 -22.27
C VAL A 8 6.85 7.63 -22.92
N LEU A 9 5.75 7.53 -22.17
CA LEU A 9 4.46 7.08 -22.71
C LEU A 9 3.88 8.06 -23.74
N ASP A 10 4.06 9.37 -23.53
CA ASP A 10 3.63 10.40 -24.47
C ASP A 10 4.48 10.35 -25.76
N THR A 11 5.81 10.24 -25.61
CA THR A 11 6.74 10.07 -26.75
C THR A 11 6.36 8.84 -27.58
N ILE A 12 6.15 7.68 -26.93
CA ILE A 12 5.72 6.45 -27.61
C ILE A 12 4.33 6.62 -28.27
N GLY A 13 3.44 7.38 -27.62
CA GLY A 13 2.12 7.73 -28.15
C GLY A 13 2.13 8.67 -29.37
N VAL A 14 3.27 9.31 -29.67
CA VAL A 14 3.46 10.21 -30.82
C VAL A 14 4.35 9.58 -31.89
N ASP A 15 5.46 8.93 -31.52
CA ASP A 15 6.57 8.57 -32.41
C ASP A 15 6.59 7.10 -32.90
N VAL A 16 5.73 6.22 -32.37
CA VAL A 16 5.77 4.79 -32.74
C VAL A 16 5.10 4.50 -34.08
N ARG A 17 5.78 3.65 -34.87
CA ARG A 17 5.38 3.29 -36.25
C ARG A 17 4.12 2.43 -36.32
N THR A 18 3.79 1.66 -35.26
CA THR A 18 2.61 0.79 -35.25
C THR A 18 1.42 1.43 -34.52
N LEU A 19 0.24 1.33 -35.13
CA LEU A 19 -1.00 1.86 -34.55
C LEU A 19 -1.35 1.19 -33.21
N GLU A 20 -1.05 -0.10 -33.08
CA GLU A 20 -1.35 -0.88 -31.88
C GLU A 20 -0.55 -0.41 -30.66
N GLU A 21 0.76 -0.23 -30.80
CA GLU A 21 1.62 0.26 -29.71
C GLU A 21 1.25 1.69 -29.31
N ARG A 22 0.89 2.52 -30.28
CA ARG A 22 0.41 3.89 -30.04
C ARG A 22 -0.86 3.92 -29.19
N VAL A 23 -1.83 3.07 -29.52
CA VAL A 23 -3.09 2.96 -28.76
C VAL A 23 -2.84 2.42 -27.35
N LYS A 24 -1.97 1.42 -27.20
CA LYS A 24 -1.58 0.89 -25.89
C LYS A 24 -0.89 1.94 -25.02
N ALA A 25 0.07 2.69 -25.58
CA ALA A 25 0.78 3.75 -24.86
C ALA A 25 -0.16 4.83 -24.34
N LYS A 26 -1.09 5.30 -25.20
CA LYS A 26 -2.14 6.25 -24.79
C LYS A 26 -3.10 5.66 -23.74
N GLY A 27 -3.45 4.38 -23.86
CA GLY A 27 -4.24 3.67 -22.87
C GLY A 27 -3.55 3.57 -21.50
N HIS A 28 -2.25 3.29 -21.48
CA HIS A 28 -1.45 3.29 -20.25
C HIS A 28 -1.31 4.69 -19.67
N LEU A 29 -1.01 5.70 -20.51
CA LEU A 29 -0.92 7.09 -20.08
C LEU A 29 -2.20 7.56 -19.40
N SER A 30 -3.35 7.37 -20.07
CA SER A 30 -4.67 7.71 -19.51
C SER A 30 -5.02 6.94 -18.24
N THR A 31 -4.46 5.73 -18.04
CA THR A 31 -4.63 4.98 -16.80
C THR A 31 -3.74 5.52 -15.69
N CYS A 32 -2.46 5.80 -15.99
CA CYS A 32 -1.51 6.40 -15.05
C CYS A 32 -2.00 7.76 -14.53
N GLN A 33 -2.72 8.51 -15.36
CA GLN A 33 -3.29 9.82 -15.01
C GLN A 33 -4.68 9.73 -14.35
N LYS A 34 -5.01 8.61 -13.69
CA LYS A 34 -6.21 8.48 -12.85
C LYS A 34 -5.87 8.72 -11.38
N PHE A 35 -6.81 9.36 -10.68
CA PHE A 35 -6.72 9.54 -9.23
C PHE A 35 -6.52 8.20 -8.49
N GLU A 36 -7.23 7.14 -8.90
CA GLU A 36 -7.11 5.80 -8.32
C GLU A 36 -5.65 5.29 -8.32
N VAL A 37 -4.91 5.51 -9.41
CA VAL A 37 -3.51 5.09 -9.51
C VAL A 37 -2.61 5.94 -8.62
N ALA A 38 -2.82 7.25 -8.57
CA ALA A 38 -2.09 8.14 -7.67
C ALA A 38 -2.33 7.77 -6.19
N PHE A 39 -3.59 7.52 -5.84
CA PHE A 39 -4.00 7.10 -4.50
C PHE A 39 -3.33 5.77 -4.12
N MET A 40 -3.46 4.75 -4.96
CA MET A 40 -2.86 3.43 -4.73
C MET A 40 -1.33 3.51 -4.64
N LEU A 41 -0.68 4.30 -5.48
CA LEU A 41 0.77 4.49 -5.44
C LEU A 41 1.24 5.00 -4.08
N HIS A 42 0.58 6.04 -3.56
CA HIS A 42 0.95 6.63 -2.27
C HIS A 42 0.60 5.72 -1.09
N LEU A 43 -0.58 5.09 -1.11
CA LEU A 43 -0.98 4.12 -0.07
C LEU A 43 -0.02 2.94 -0.01
N MET A 44 0.29 2.34 -1.17
CA MET A 44 1.21 1.21 -1.25
C MET A 44 2.61 1.60 -0.84
N ARG A 45 3.08 2.82 -1.13
CA ARG A 45 4.38 3.30 -0.64
C ARG A 45 4.44 3.29 0.88
N ASP A 46 3.41 3.78 1.55
CA ASP A 46 3.42 3.89 3.02
C ASP A 46 3.27 2.50 3.68
N VAL A 47 2.39 1.63 3.14
CA VAL A 47 2.23 0.24 3.59
C VAL A 47 3.49 -0.59 3.34
N LEU A 48 4.04 -0.55 2.13
CA LEU A 48 5.25 -1.28 1.77
C LEU A 48 6.48 -0.74 2.50
N GLY A 49 6.51 0.55 2.84
CA GLY A 49 7.56 1.12 3.68
C GLY A 49 7.64 0.39 5.02
N ILE A 50 6.50 0.24 5.72
CA ILE A 50 6.43 -0.45 7.00
C ILE A 50 6.80 -1.94 6.86
N THR A 51 6.23 -2.64 5.87
CA THR A 51 6.48 -4.09 5.71
C THR A 51 7.90 -4.38 5.20
N ASN A 52 8.48 -3.51 4.38
CA ASN A 52 9.86 -3.62 3.94
C ASN A 52 10.84 -3.37 5.09
N GLU A 53 10.61 -2.37 5.94
CA GLU A 53 11.43 -2.15 7.14
C GLU A 53 11.43 -3.37 8.07
N LEU A 54 10.26 -4.00 8.27
CA LEU A 54 10.16 -5.27 8.97
C LEU A 54 10.98 -6.35 8.27
N ASN A 55 10.77 -6.55 6.97
CA ASN A 55 11.47 -7.57 6.18
C ASN A 55 12.99 -7.40 6.24
N THR A 56 13.51 -6.19 6.03
CA THR A 56 14.94 -5.89 6.14
C THR A 56 15.47 -6.17 7.54
N SER A 57 14.71 -5.84 8.58
CA SER A 57 15.13 -6.10 9.96
C SER A 57 15.16 -7.60 10.29
N LEU A 58 14.19 -8.37 9.82
CA LEU A 58 14.13 -9.82 10.00
C LEU A 58 15.22 -10.58 9.22
N GLN A 59 15.75 -10.01 8.13
CA GLN A 59 16.81 -10.62 7.33
C GLN A 59 18.22 -10.38 7.89
N LYS A 60 18.38 -9.63 8.99
CA LYS A 60 19.68 -9.41 9.63
C LYS A 60 20.19 -10.72 10.25
N LYS A 61 21.48 -11.02 10.05
CA LYS A 61 22.10 -12.26 10.55
C LYS A 61 22.14 -12.38 12.08
N GLU A 62 22.13 -11.24 12.78
CA GLU A 62 22.26 -11.15 14.24
C GLU A 62 20.90 -11.12 14.96
N GLN A 63 19.81 -11.45 14.24
CA GLN A 63 18.47 -11.32 14.77
C GLN A 63 18.10 -12.54 15.63
N ASP A 64 17.92 -12.34 16.94
CA ASP A 64 17.31 -13.35 17.80
C ASP A 64 15.78 -13.37 17.67
N ILE A 65 15.18 -14.47 18.13
CA ILE A 65 13.74 -14.72 17.99
C ILE A 65 12.90 -13.72 18.81
N ALA A 66 13.35 -13.32 20.00
CA ALA A 66 12.61 -12.39 20.86
C ALA A 66 12.55 -11.00 20.21
N ASN A 67 13.67 -10.53 19.68
CA ASN A 67 13.75 -9.27 18.94
C ASN A 67 12.94 -9.32 17.63
N ALA A 68 12.94 -10.45 16.91
CA ALA A 68 12.12 -10.64 15.72
C ALA A 68 10.62 -10.48 16.01
N ILE A 69 10.14 -11.05 17.13
CA ILE A 69 8.75 -10.90 17.58
C ILE A 69 8.42 -9.45 17.92
N LEU A 70 9.32 -8.75 18.62
CA LEU A 70 9.13 -7.33 18.94
C LEU A 70 9.00 -6.47 17.68
N LEU A 71 9.80 -6.74 16.65
CA LEU A 71 9.72 -6.03 15.36
C LEU A 71 8.37 -6.25 14.66
N VAL A 72 7.84 -7.48 14.69
CA VAL A 72 6.50 -7.76 14.15
C VAL A 72 5.43 -6.93 14.87
N GLU A 73 5.49 -6.83 16.20
CA GLU A 73 4.54 -6.02 16.98
C GLU A 73 4.71 -4.51 16.73
N VAL A 74 5.93 -4.04 16.49
CA VAL A 74 6.17 -2.66 16.04
C VAL A 74 5.53 -2.40 14.68
N ALA A 75 5.69 -3.32 13.71
CA ALA A 75 5.10 -3.17 12.39
C ALA A 75 3.56 -3.16 12.44
N LYS A 76 2.94 -4.08 13.20
CA LYS A 76 1.49 -4.10 13.43
C LYS A 76 0.97 -2.78 14.00
N ARG A 77 1.65 -2.24 15.03
CA ARG A 77 1.28 -0.94 15.63
C ARG A 77 1.41 0.21 14.65
N ARG A 78 2.45 0.23 13.81
CA ARG A 78 2.62 1.27 12.78
C ARG A 78 1.52 1.21 11.71
N LEU A 79 1.12 0.01 11.28
CA LEU A 79 -0.02 -0.15 10.38
C LEU A 79 -1.33 0.36 11.00
N GLN A 80 -1.59 0.07 12.28
CA GLN A 80 -2.78 0.62 12.96
C GLN A 80 -2.74 2.14 13.07
N LYS A 81 -1.58 2.72 13.44
CA LYS A 81 -1.42 4.18 13.46
C LYS A 81 -1.65 4.83 12.10
N LEU A 82 -1.16 4.21 11.03
CA LEU A 82 -1.44 4.64 9.66
C LEU A 82 -2.96 4.69 9.41
N LYS A 83 -3.69 3.64 9.81
CA LYS A 83 -5.15 3.57 9.65
C LYS A 83 -5.90 4.66 10.44
N GLU A 84 -5.49 4.88 11.69
CA GLU A 84 -6.24 5.72 12.64
C GLU A 84 -6.01 7.22 12.43
N GLY A 85 -4.81 7.62 11.97
CA GLY A 85 -4.40 9.03 11.97
C GLY A 85 -3.88 9.60 10.65
N GLU A 86 -3.53 8.76 9.67
CA GLU A 86 -2.80 9.25 8.47
C GLU A 86 -3.67 9.40 7.22
N TRP A 87 -5.00 9.28 7.35
CA TRP A 87 -5.92 9.46 6.22
C TRP A 87 -5.77 10.84 5.58
N ASP A 88 -5.85 11.92 6.37
CA ASP A 88 -5.79 13.30 5.84
C ASP A 88 -4.40 13.59 5.25
N SER A 89 -3.34 13.18 5.95
CA SER A 89 -1.95 13.23 5.50
C SER A 89 -1.72 12.51 4.16
N LEU A 90 -2.36 11.35 3.95
CA LEU A 90 -2.33 10.64 2.68
C LEU A 90 -3.05 11.44 1.58
N ILE A 91 -4.26 11.94 1.85
CA ILE A 91 -5.04 12.71 0.90
C ILE A 91 -4.34 14.00 0.49
N ASP A 92 -3.68 14.70 1.41
CA ASP A 92 -2.89 15.90 1.09
C ASP A 92 -1.73 15.57 0.14
N LYS A 93 -1.00 14.48 0.41
CA LYS A 93 0.10 14.01 -0.45
C LYS A 93 -0.39 13.61 -1.84
N VAL A 94 -1.52 12.90 -1.92
CA VAL A 94 -2.13 12.47 -3.20
C VAL A 94 -2.64 13.69 -3.96
N SER A 95 -3.33 14.62 -3.30
CA SER A 95 -3.83 15.86 -3.91
C SER A 95 -2.69 16.70 -4.48
N ALA A 96 -1.62 16.91 -3.71
CA ALA A 96 -0.43 17.62 -4.18
C ALA A 96 0.22 16.94 -5.39
N PHE A 97 0.28 15.60 -5.39
CA PHE A 97 0.76 14.82 -6.53
C PHE A 97 -0.15 14.99 -7.76
N CYS A 98 -1.46 14.92 -7.57
CA CYS A 98 -2.44 15.08 -8.64
C CYS A 98 -2.36 16.47 -9.27
N VAL A 99 -2.30 17.54 -8.47
CA VAL A 99 -2.10 18.91 -8.95
C VAL A 99 -0.82 19.02 -9.76
N LYS A 100 0.29 18.45 -9.27
CA LYS A 100 1.59 18.49 -9.96
C LYS A 100 1.56 17.87 -11.36
N TYR A 101 0.80 16.79 -11.55
CA TYR A 101 0.72 16.06 -12.82
C TYR A 101 -0.60 16.29 -13.58
N ASN A 102 -1.36 17.32 -13.20
CA ASN A 102 -2.65 17.67 -13.79
C ASN A 102 -3.65 16.49 -13.85
N ILE A 103 -3.66 15.67 -12.80
CA ILE A 103 -4.61 14.57 -12.60
C ILE A 103 -5.86 15.14 -11.94
N LEU A 104 -7.03 14.85 -12.53
CA LEU A 104 -8.31 15.28 -11.97
C LEU A 104 -8.56 14.62 -10.61
N ILE A 105 -8.80 15.44 -9.59
CA ILE A 105 -9.22 14.99 -8.26
C ILE A 105 -10.76 14.90 -8.27
N PRO A 106 -11.34 13.73 -7.90
CA PRO A 106 -12.79 13.59 -7.86
C PRO A 106 -13.39 14.40 -6.71
N ASN A 107 -14.65 14.82 -6.86
CA ASN A 107 -15.41 15.33 -5.73
C ASN A 107 -15.78 14.16 -4.81
N PHE A 108 -15.31 14.21 -3.57
CA PHE A 108 -15.46 13.12 -2.61
C PHE A 108 -16.92 12.89 -2.16
N ASP A 109 -17.77 13.90 -2.30
CA ASP A 109 -19.20 13.83 -1.97
C ASP A 109 -20.05 13.21 -3.09
N ASP A 110 -19.50 13.06 -4.30
CA ASP A 110 -20.21 12.43 -5.41
C ASP A 110 -20.43 10.93 -5.13
N LEU A 111 -21.48 10.38 -5.75
CA LEU A 111 -21.73 8.94 -5.72
C LEU A 111 -20.62 8.18 -6.46
N TYR A 112 -20.15 7.10 -5.84
CA TYR A 112 -19.19 6.23 -6.47
C TYR A 112 -19.85 5.43 -7.60
N VAL A 113 -19.30 5.53 -8.81
CA VAL A 113 -19.75 4.78 -9.99
C VAL A 113 -18.66 3.82 -10.40
N ASN A 114 -18.92 2.52 -10.25
CA ASN A 114 -18.02 1.47 -10.73
C ASN A 114 -17.96 1.47 -12.27
N SER A 115 -16.91 2.08 -12.85
CA SER A 115 -16.74 2.17 -14.30
C SER A 115 -16.33 0.85 -14.99
N GLY A 116 -16.07 -0.21 -14.23
CA GLY A 116 -15.57 -1.51 -14.73
C GLY A 116 -16.56 -2.68 -14.72
N ARG A 117 -17.78 -2.51 -14.20
CA ARG A 117 -18.85 -3.53 -14.23
C ARG A 117 -20.11 -2.95 -14.84
N SER A 118 -20.97 -3.82 -15.36
CA SER A 118 -22.29 -3.45 -15.92
C SER A 118 -22.94 -2.33 -15.09
N ARG A 119 -23.38 -1.25 -15.75
CA ARG A 119 -24.07 -0.06 -15.16
C ARG A 119 -25.35 -0.39 -14.35
N ARG A 120 -25.68 -1.66 -14.18
CA ARG A 120 -26.90 -2.14 -13.53
C ARG A 120 -26.86 -2.11 -11.99
N LYS A 121 -25.73 -1.73 -11.36
CA LYS A 121 -25.68 -1.48 -9.92
C LYS A 121 -25.04 -0.12 -9.65
N VAL A 122 -25.90 0.88 -9.46
CA VAL A 122 -25.51 2.10 -8.75
C VAL A 122 -25.15 1.66 -7.33
N THR A 123 -23.94 2.00 -6.90
CA THR A 123 -23.49 1.81 -5.52
C THR A 123 -23.99 3.01 -4.71
N ASP A 124 -24.73 2.77 -3.62
CA ASP A 124 -25.38 3.83 -2.82
C ASP A 124 -24.42 4.54 -1.85
N TYR A 125 -23.13 4.65 -2.18
CA TYR A 125 -22.12 5.26 -1.31
C TYR A 125 -21.19 6.21 -2.05
N THR A 126 -20.59 7.13 -1.31
CA THR A 126 -19.79 8.23 -1.87
C THR A 126 -18.39 7.79 -2.29
N ILE A 127 -17.75 8.59 -3.14
CA ILE A 127 -16.33 8.41 -3.50
C ILE A 127 -15.44 8.42 -2.25
N LEU A 128 -15.75 9.26 -1.24
CA LEU A 128 -15.06 9.23 0.04
C LEU A 128 -15.11 7.86 0.72
N HIS A 129 -16.30 7.27 0.80
CA HIS A 129 -16.47 5.95 1.40
C HIS A 129 -15.69 4.89 0.64
N HIS A 130 -15.69 4.94 -0.69
CA HIS A 130 -14.90 4.04 -1.52
C HIS A 130 -13.41 4.07 -1.17
N TYR A 131 -12.78 5.25 -1.22
CA TYR A 131 -11.34 5.33 -0.99
C TYR A 131 -10.96 5.11 0.48
N ARG A 132 -11.76 5.61 1.42
CA ARG A 132 -11.44 5.51 2.85
C ARG A 132 -11.73 4.14 3.44
N VAL A 133 -12.90 3.57 3.14
CA VAL A 133 -13.36 2.34 3.77
C VAL A 133 -13.00 1.12 2.92
N ASP A 134 -13.43 1.10 1.65
CA ASP A 134 -13.26 -0.09 0.81
C ASP A 134 -11.81 -0.33 0.38
N ILE A 135 -11.01 0.74 0.29
CA ILE A 135 -9.60 0.66 -0.12
C ILE A 135 -8.68 0.85 1.08
N PHE A 136 -8.63 2.05 1.67
CA PHE A 136 -7.61 2.39 2.68
C PHE A 136 -7.68 1.51 3.93
N PHE A 137 -8.84 1.45 4.59
CA PHE A 137 -9.01 0.58 5.76
C PHE A 137 -8.82 -0.89 5.40
N LYS A 138 -9.46 -1.35 4.32
CA LYS A 138 -9.39 -2.75 3.91
C LYS A 138 -7.97 -3.24 3.63
N ILE A 139 -7.16 -2.46 2.92
CA ILE A 139 -5.76 -2.81 2.62
C ILE A 139 -4.95 -2.90 3.91
N ILE A 140 -5.07 -1.91 4.80
CA ILE A 140 -4.30 -1.90 6.05
C ILE A 140 -4.74 -3.04 6.97
N ASP A 141 -6.05 -3.26 7.12
CA ASP A 141 -6.60 -4.34 7.94
C ASP A 141 -6.18 -5.70 7.40
N TRP A 142 -6.14 -5.88 6.08
CA TRP A 142 -5.62 -7.11 5.46
C TRP A 142 -4.16 -7.36 5.85
N GLN A 143 -3.29 -6.33 5.80
CA GLN A 143 -1.88 -6.47 6.17
C GLN A 143 -1.72 -6.84 7.65
N VAL A 144 -2.52 -6.23 8.53
CA VAL A 144 -2.49 -6.56 9.96
C VAL A 144 -3.02 -7.97 10.22
N GLN A 145 -4.10 -8.38 9.55
CA GLN A 145 -4.65 -9.72 9.66
C GLN A 145 -3.64 -10.79 9.21
N GLU A 146 -2.93 -10.54 8.12
CA GLU A 146 -1.88 -11.44 7.62
C GLU A 146 -0.75 -11.61 8.65
N LEU A 147 -0.28 -10.50 9.25
CA LEU A 147 0.73 -10.55 10.32
C LEU A 147 0.21 -11.28 11.56
N ASN A 148 -1.06 -11.10 11.92
CA ASN A 148 -1.68 -11.79 13.05
C ASN A 148 -1.89 -13.28 12.80
N ALA A 149 -2.21 -13.68 11.57
CA ALA A 149 -2.36 -15.09 11.21
C ALA A 149 -1.02 -15.83 11.29
N ARG A 150 0.06 -15.20 10.79
CA ARG A 150 1.42 -15.77 10.81
C ARG A 150 2.05 -15.76 12.21
N PHE A 151 1.90 -14.66 12.95
CA PHE A 151 2.46 -14.47 14.29
C PHE A 151 1.34 -14.35 15.33
N ASN A 152 0.54 -15.41 15.43
CA ASN A 152 -0.52 -15.50 16.44
C ASN A 152 0.09 -15.82 17.82
N LYS A 153 -0.71 -15.67 18.88
CA LYS A 153 -0.27 -15.87 20.27
C LYS A 153 0.38 -17.23 20.53
N VAL A 154 -0.11 -18.30 19.91
CA VAL A 154 0.43 -19.65 20.10
C VAL A 154 1.81 -19.75 19.45
N THR A 155 1.94 -19.31 18.20
CA THR A 155 3.22 -19.29 17.48
C THR A 155 4.24 -18.40 18.19
N THR A 156 3.84 -17.22 18.63
CA THR A 156 4.71 -16.28 19.35
C THR A 156 5.21 -16.87 20.67
N ASN A 157 4.33 -17.47 21.47
CA ASN A 157 4.72 -18.09 22.74
C ASN A 157 5.66 -19.28 22.54
N PHE A 158 5.40 -20.11 21.52
CA PHE A 158 6.28 -21.22 21.16
C PHE A 158 7.67 -20.72 20.76
N LEU A 159 7.73 -19.72 19.87
CA LEU A 159 8.99 -19.12 19.41
C LEU A 159 9.79 -18.51 20.56
N ILE A 160 9.15 -17.82 21.49
CA ILE A 160 9.80 -17.32 22.72
C ILE A 160 10.37 -18.48 23.55
N GLY A 161 9.59 -19.57 23.72
CA GLY A 161 10.06 -20.77 24.40
C GLY A 161 11.31 -21.39 23.77
N VAL A 162 11.37 -21.43 22.43
CA VAL A 162 12.55 -21.91 21.69
C VAL A 162 13.74 -20.96 21.85
N ALA A 163 13.51 -19.64 21.94
CA ALA A 163 14.57 -18.67 22.17
C ALA A 163 15.33 -18.94 23.48
N PHE A 164 14.64 -19.33 24.55
CA PHE A 164 15.25 -19.71 25.83
C PHE A 164 16.13 -20.97 25.77
N LEU A 165 16.00 -21.78 24.70
CA LEU A 165 16.80 -22.98 24.49
C LEU A 165 18.05 -22.72 23.63
N ASN A 166 18.31 -21.46 23.22
CA ASN A 166 19.47 -21.09 22.43
C ASN A 166 20.74 -21.11 23.30
N PRO A 167 21.75 -21.96 23.00
CA PRO A 167 22.96 -22.09 23.81
C PRO A 167 23.87 -20.83 23.82
N GLY A 168 23.55 -19.81 23.01
CA GLY A 168 24.19 -18.49 23.09
C GLY A 168 23.83 -17.69 24.35
N ASP A 169 22.65 -17.93 24.94
CA ASP A 169 22.15 -17.25 26.14
C ASP A 169 22.30 -18.09 27.42
N SER A 170 22.83 -19.32 27.33
CA SER A 170 22.95 -20.24 28.46
C SER A 170 24.13 -19.96 29.42
N PHE A 171 24.82 -18.82 29.30
CA PHE A 171 25.96 -18.47 30.16
C PHE A 171 25.90 -17.10 30.85
N SER A 172 24.77 -16.39 30.81
CA SER A 172 24.59 -15.14 31.56
C SER A 172 23.63 -15.33 32.74
N GLY A 173 23.98 -16.29 33.61
CA GLY A 173 23.36 -16.48 34.93
C GLY A 173 23.95 -15.53 35.98
#